data_AF-A0A0A3HV67-F1
#
_entry.id   AF-A0A0A3HV67-F1
#
_cell.length_a   1.000
_cell.length_b   1.000
_cell.length_c   1.000
_cell.angle_alpha   90.00
_cell.angle_beta   90.00
_cell.angle_gamma   90.00
#
_symmetry.space_group_name_H-M   'P 1'
#
loop_
_entity.id
_entity.type
_entity.pdbx_description
1 polymer ?
#
loop_
_entity_poly.entity_id
_entity_poly.type
_entity_poly.pdbx_seq_one_letter_code
_entity_poly.pdbx_strand_id
1 'polypeptide(L)'
;MVELLNSWMLESSGNFNMIVGLTMVLWVGSLVVQFFFSNKIGKPDERTNAIYLKIISCMFTTQLIMNAIFITFVDRDIEYFRQFFLLFQGVVFLVGAIYTIRLYRKDFK
;
A
#
# COMPACT_ATOMS: atom_id res chain seq x y z
N MET A 1 -9.86 -3.31 18.24
CA MET A 1 -8.44 -3.36 17.83
C MET A 1 -7.96 -2.00 17.32
N VAL A 2 -8.69 -1.38 16.39
CA VAL A 2 -8.36 -0.02 15.91
C VAL A 2 -8.38 1.01 17.05
N GLU A 3 -9.39 0.98 17.91
CA GLU A 3 -9.47 1.85 19.10
C GLU A 3 -8.29 1.67 20.07
N LEU A 4 -7.86 0.42 20.29
CA LEU A 4 -6.70 0.10 21.14
C LEU A 4 -5.41 0.66 20.55
N LEU A 5 -5.24 0.58 19.22
CA LEU A 5 -4.08 1.18 18.57
C LEU A 5 -4.15 2.71 18.60
N ASN A 6 -5.35 3.28 18.46
CA ASN A 6 -5.54 4.72 18.58
C ASN A 6 -5.20 5.22 20.00
N SER A 7 -5.67 4.55 21.05
CA SER A 7 -5.34 4.93 22.43
C SER A 7 -3.85 4.79 22.72
N TRP A 8 -3.20 3.74 22.20
CA TRP A 8 -1.76 3.58 22.31
C TRP A 8 -0.97 4.69 21.58
N MET A 9 -1.43 5.11 20.41
CA MET A 9 -0.85 6.25 19.69
C MET A 9 -1.05 7.58 20.42
N LEU A 10 -2.14 7.73 21.17
CA LEU A 10 -2.42 8.93 21.96
C LEU A 10 -1.59 9.01 23.24
N GLU A 11 -1.13 7.87 23.77
CA GLU A 11 -0.35 7.80 25.00
C GLU A 11 0.97 8.58 24.91
N SER A 12 1.60 8.64 23.73
CA SER A 12 2.80 9.44 23.53
C SER A 12 3.07 9.80 22.07
N SER A 13 3.75 10.92 21.86
CA SER A 13 4.26 11.32 20.53
C SER A 13 5.25 10.31 19.94
N GLY A 14 5.97 9.57 20.78
CA GLY A 14 6.85 8.48 20.36
C GLY A 14 6.08 7.33 19.70
N ASN A 15 4.98 6.89 20.31
CA ASN A 15 4.11 5.84 19.78
C ASN A 15 3.50 6.22 18.43
N PHE A 16 2.99 7.45 18.35
CA PHE A 16 2.51 8.02 17.10
C PHE A 16 3.58 8.03 16.00
N ASN A 17 4.77 8.53 16.31
CA ASN A 17 5.88 8.61 15.35
C ASN A 17 6.34 7.23 14.86
N MET A 18 6.26 6.19 15.69
CA MET A 18 6.55 4.82 15.26
C MET A 18 5.58 4.34 14.17
N ILE A 19 4.27 4.60 14.32
CA ILE A 19 3.27 4.20 13.32
C ILE A 19 3.44 4.99 12.03
N VAL A 20 3.68 6.30 12.13
CA VAL A 20 3.96 7.14 10.95
C VAL A 20 5.23 6.69 10.24
N GLY A 21 6.31 6.44 10.99
CA GLY A 21 7.58 5.96 10.43
C GLY A 21 7.44 4.62 9.73
N LEU A 22 6.76 3.66 10.35
CA LEU A 22 6.47 2.35 9.74
C LEU A 22 5.66 2.51 8.45
N THR A 23 4.61 3.33 8.49
CA THR A 23 3.74 3.59 7.34
C THR A 23 4.53 4.21 6.19
N MET A 24 5.42 5.16 6.49
CA MET A 24 6.29 5.79 5.50
C MET A 24 7.27 4.80 4.87
N VAL A 25 7.94 3.96 5.67
CA VAL A 25 8.85 2.93 5.15
C VAL A 25 8.10 1.95 4.26
N LEU A 26 6.91 1.52 4.68
CA LEU A 26 6.08 0.61 3.91
C LEU A 26 5.65 1.23 2.58
N TRP A 27 5.16 2.48 2.60
CA TRP A 27 4.67 3.15 1.41
C TRP A 27 5.80 3.51 0.44
N VAL A 28 6.84 4.21 0.92
CA VAL A 28 7.99 4.63 0.09
C VAL A 28 8.80 3.43 -0.38
N GLY A 29 9.04 2.45 0.49
CA GLY A 29 9.73 1.22 0.11
C GLY A 29 9.01 0.47 -1.01
N SER A 30 7.68 0.37 -0.91
CA SER A 30 6.85 -0.24 -1.95
C SER A 30 6.90 0.52 -3.27
N LEU A 31 6.84 1.85 -3.22
CA LEU A 31 6.98 2.71 -4.40
C LEU A 31 8.33 2.52 -5.10
N VAL A 32 9.43 2.53 -4.34
CA VAL A 32 10.78 2.33 -4.89
C VAL A 32 10.90 0.96 -5.56
N VAL A 33 10.42 -0.09 -4.90
CA VAL A 33 10.43 -1.46 -5.46
C VAL A 33 9.60 -1.53 -6.73
N GLN A 34 8.37 -1.00 -6.69
CA GLN A 34 7.48 -1.01 -7.84
C GLN A 34 8.08 -0.25 -9.02
N PHE A 35 8.65 0.94 -8.78
CA PHE A 35 9.32 1.73 -9.80
C PHE A 35 10.52 0.99 -10.41
N PHE A 36 11.37 0.41 -9.56
CA PHE A 36 12.55 -0.34 -10.01
C PHE A 36 12.18 -1.52 -10.93
N PHE A 37 11.21 -2.35 -10.53
CA PHE A 37 10.78 -3.48 -11.36
C PHE A 37 9.96 -3.05 -12.58
N SER A 38 9.18 -1.96 -12.48
CA SER A 38 8.45 -1.41 -13.63
C SER A 38 9.40 -0.93 -14.72
N ASN A 39 10.53 -0.31 -14.34
CA ASN A 39 11.58 0.07 -15.30
C ASN A 39 12.26 -1.15 -15.93
N LYS A 40 12.37 -2.27 -15.20
CA LYS A 40 12.92 -3.52 -15.74
C LYS A 40 11.97 -4.23 -16.71
N ILE A 41 10.67 -4.07 -16.56
CA ILE A 41 9.66 -4.60 -17.50
C ILE A 41 9.81 -3.92 -18.88
N GLY A 42 10.18 -2.64 -18.91
CA GLY A 42 10.54 -1.91 -20.12
C GLY A 42 9.49 -0.88 -20.55
N LYS A 43 9.56 -0.43 -21.79
CA LYS A 43 8.63 0.58 -22.31
C LYS A 43 7.27 -0.04 -22.65
N PRO A 44 6.18 0.77 -22.68
CA PRO A 44 4.87 0.33 -23.16
C PRO A 44 4.94 -0.22 -24.59
N ASP A 45 4.59 -1.50 -24.75
CA ASP A 45 4.33 -2.21 -25.99
C ASP A 45 3.09 -3.11 -25.80
N GLU A 46 2.67 -3.87 -26.83
CA GLU A 46 1.48 -4.73 -26.73
C GLU A 46 1.56 -5.75 -25.58
N ARG A 47 2.77 -6.29 -25.32
CA ARG A 47 2.99 -7.28 -24.26
C ARG A 47 3.08 -6.62 -22.89
N THR A 48 3.86 -5.54 -22.74
CA THR A 48 4.06 -4.87 -21.44
C THR A 48 2.80 -4.12 -20.99
N ASN A 49 1.97 -3.62 -21.91
CA ASN A 49 0.68 -3.02 -21.56
C ASN A 49 -0.26 -4.00 -20.87
N ALA A 50 -0.31 -5.26 -21.32
CA ALA A 50 -1.09 -6.29 -20.64
C ALA A 50 -0.56 -6.59 -19.23
N ILE A 51 0.75 -6.48 -19.02
CA ILE A 51 1.39 -6.65 -17.69
C ILE A 51 1.03 -5.46 -16.79
N TYR A 52 1.18 -4.23 -17.27
CA TYR A 52 0.81 -3.02 -16.53
C TYR A 52 -0.68 -2.99 -16.19
N LEU A 53 -1.55 -3.41 -17.11
CA LEU A 53 -2.98 -3.53 -16.85
C LEU A 53 -3.27 -4.50 -15.70
N LYS A 54 -2.60 -5.65 -15.65
CA LYS A 54 -2.74 -6.61 -14.54
C LYS A 54 -2.28 -6.00 -13.22
N ILE A 55 -1.16 -5.28 -13.21
CA ILE A 55 -0.64 -4.61 -12.02
C ILE A 55 -1.64 -3.59 -11.50
N ILE A 56 -2.09 -2.68 -12.38
CA ILE A 56 -3.04 -1.61 -12.02
C ILE A 56 -4.38 -2.21 -11.58
N SER A 57 -4.89 -3.23 -12.27
CA SER A 57 -6.15 -3.90 -11.90
C SER A 57 -6.05 -4.56 -10.52
N CYS A 58 -4.91 -5.19 -10.20
CA CYS A 58 -4.65 -5.74 -8.87
C CYS A 58 -4.64 -4.64 -7.81
N MET A 59 -3.88 -3.57 -8.03
CA MET A 59 -3.81 -2.45 -7.09
C MET A 59 -5.17 -1.78 -6.88
N PHE A 60 -5.93 -1.55 -7.95
CA PHE A 60 -7.25 -0.95 -7.87
C PHE A 60 -8.23 -1.85 -7.11
N THR A 61 -8.20 -3.16 -7.34
CA THR A 61 -9.01 -4.11 -6.57
C THR A 61 -8.64 -4.08 -5.09
N THR A 62 -7.35 -4.08 -4.76
CA THR A 62 -6.87 -3.94 -3.38
C THR A 62 -7.30 -2.60 -2.78
N GLN A 63 -7.26 -1.50 -3.55
CA GLN A 63 -7.72 -0.18 -3.11
C GLN A 63 -9.20 -0.19 -2.73
N LEU A 64 -10.06 -0.83 -3.53
CA LEU A 64 -11.49 -0.95 -3.22
C LEU A 64 -11.72 -1.75 -1.93
N ILE A 65 -11.03 -2.88 -1.78
CA ILE A 65 -11.11 -3.72 -0.57
C ILE A 65 -10.63 -2.94 0.66
N MET A 66 -9.48 -2.28 0.58
CA MET A 66 -8.91 -1.53 1.71
C MET A 66 -9.77 -0.33 2.09
N ASN A 67 -10.40 0.36 1.13
CA ASN A 67 -11.36 1.42 1.44
C ASN A 67 -12.64 0.86 2.09
N ALA A 68 -13.16 -0.27 1.61
CA ALA A 68 -14.31 -0.92 2.24
C ALA A 68 -14.00 -1.32 3.69
N ILE A 69 -12.81 -1.88 3.94
CA ILE A 69 -12.34 -2.20 5.29
C ILE A 69 -12.21 -0.92 6.13
N PHE A 70 -11.59 0.13 5.60
CA PHE A 70 -11.44 1.40 6.31
C PHE A 70 -12.79 1.97 6.74
N ILE A 71 -13.77 2.06 5.83
CA ILE A 71 -15.10 2.60 6.13
C ILE A 71 -15.86 1.73 7.12
N THR A 72 -15.63 0.41 7.12
CA THR A 72 -16.35 -0.53 8.00
C THR A 72 -15.77 -0.59 9.41
N PHE A 73 -14.45 -0.45 9.55
CA PHE A 73 -13.74 -0.73 10.81
C PHE A 73 -13.12 0.50 11.49
N VAL A 74 -13.06 1.65 10.81
CA VAL A 74 -12.51 2.90 11.36
C VAL A 74 -13.65 3.88 11.60
N ASP A 75 -14.02 4.04 12.87
CA ASP A 75 -15.03 5.01 13.28
C ASP A 75 -14.59 6.45 13.05
N ARG A 76 -15.58 7.33 12.89
CA ARG A 76 -15.37 8.76 12.61
C ARG A 76 -14.72 9.51 13.76
N ASP A 77 -14.86 9.01 14.98
CA ASP A 77 -14.37 9.64 16.20
C ASP A 77 -12.91 9.28 16.53
N ILE A 78 -12.26 8.50 15.67
CA ILE A 78 -10.84 8.15 15.81
C ILE A 78 -9.98 9.37 15.48
N GLU A 79 -9.28 9.89 16.48
CA GLU A 79 -8.44 11.09 16.39
C GLU A 79 -7.40 11.00 15.26
N TYR A 80 -6.75 9.84 15.13
CA TYR A 80 -5.74 9.60 14.11
C TYR A 80 -6.25 8.82 12.89
N PHE A 81 -7.52 8.99 12.50
CA PHE A 81 -8.11 8.26 11.36
C PHE A 81 -7.30 8.42 10.05
N ARG A 82 -6.64 9.57 9.87
CA ARG A 82 -5.82 9.86 8.67
C ARG A 82 -4.60 8.94 8.60
N GLN A 83 -3.97 8.64 9.73
CA GLN A 83 -2.80 7.77 9.81
C GLN A 83 -3.19 6.34 9.49
N PHE A 84 -4.36 5.89 9.98
CA PHE A 84 -4.93 4.61 9.54
C PHE A 84 -5.18 4.60 8.03
N PHE A 85 -5.84 5.62 7.48
CA PHE A 85 -6.08 5.71 6.05
C PHE A 85 -4.78 5.60 5.24
N LEU A 86 -3.73 6.33 5.62
CA LEU A 86 -2.42 6.26 4.98
C LEU A 86 -1.77 4.88 5.12
N LEU A 87 -1.93 4.20 6.25
CA LEU A 87 -1.48 2.81 6.42
C LEU A 87 -2.19 1.87 5.44
N PHE A 88 -3.50 2.00 5.27
CA PHE A 88 -4.26 1.23 4.27
C PHE A 88 -3.78 1.52 2.85
N GLN A 89 -3.50 2.78 2.51
CA GLN A 89 -2.87 3.13 1.23
C GLN A 89 -1.48 2.47 1.10
N GLY A 90 -0.68 2.49 2.17
CA GLY A 90 0.57 1.75 2.27
C GLY A 90 0.44 0.30 1.82
N VAL A 91 -0.53 -0.43 2.39
CA VAL A 91 -0.79 -1.84 2.05
C VAL A 91 -1.11 -2.03 0.57
N VAL A 92 -1.86 -1.11 -0.04
CA VAL A 92 -2.20 -1.16 -1.47
C VAL A 92 -0.93 -1.09 -2.34
N PHE A 93 -0.01 -0.18 -2.01
CA PHE A 93 1.27 -0.07 -2.70
C PHE A 93 2.14 -1.29 -2.48
N LEU A 94 2.14 -1.86 -1.26
CA LEU A 94 2.88 -3.09 -0.97
C LEU A 94 2.40 -4.27 -1.81
N VAL A 95 1.08 -4.45 -1.92
CA VAL A 95 0.50 -5.48 -2.80
C VAL A 95 0.89 -5.22 -4.26
N GLY A 96 0.83 -3.97 -4.72
CA GLY A 96 1.28 -3.56 -6.05
C GLY A 96 2.75 -3.93 -6.33
N ALA A 97 3.64 -3.63 -5.38
CA ALA A 97 5.05 -3.94 -5.47
C ALA A 97 5.31 -5.46 -5.52
N ILE A 98 4.70 -6.25 -4.63
CA ILE A 98 4.81 -7.71 -4.61
C ILE A 98 4.30 -8.31 -5.92
N TYR A 99 3.15 -7.85 -6.41
CA TYR A 99 2.56 -8.35 -7.63
C TYR A 99 3.40 -8.00 -8.87
N THR A 100 3.99 -6.80 -8.90
CA THR A 100 4.94 -6.38 -9.94
C THR A 100 6.17 -7.28 -9.96
N ILE A 101 6.77 -7.59 -8.79
CA ILE A 101 7.90 -8.53 -8.68
C ILE A 101 7.50 -9.91 -9.23
N ARG A 102 6.31 -10.40 -8.86
CA ARG A 102 5.81 -11.71 -9.29
C ARG A 102 5.68 -11.80 -10.81
N LEU A 103 5.12 -10.78 -11.45
CA LEU A 103 4.98 -10.74 -12.91
C LEU A 103 6.33 -10.60 -13.61
N TYR A 104 7.22 -9.74 -13.11
CA TYR A 104 8.58 -9.64 -13.64
C TYR A 104 9.31 -10.98 -13.61
N ARG A 105 9.22 -11.71 -12.49
CA ARG A 105 9.83 -13.05 -12.35
C ARG A 105 9.17 -14.14 -13.20
N LYS A 106 7.97 -13.91 -13.71
CA LYS A 106 7.25 -14.89 -14.54
C LYS A 106 7.53 -14.68 -16.02
N ASP A 107 7.59 -13.42 -16.44
CA ASP A 107 7.59 -13.06 -17.87
C ASP A 107 9.00 -12.66 -18.37
N PHE A 108 9.96 -12.39 -17.49
CA PHE A 108 11.30 -11.89 -17.84
C PHE A 108 12.47 -12.63 -17.19
N LYS A 109 12.22 -13.57 -16.27
CA LYS A 109 13.24 -14.44 -15.64
C LYS A 109 12.73 -15.87 -15.64
#